data_AF-A0A3L7PZ07-F1
#
_entry.id   AF-A0A3L7PZ07-F1
#
_cell.length_a   1.000
_cell.length_b   1.000
_cell.length_c   1.000
_cell.angle_alpha   90.00
_cell.angle_beta   90.00
_cell.angle_gamma   90.00
#
_symmetry.space_group_name_H-M   'P 1'
#
loop_
_entity.id
_entity.type
_entity.pdbx_description
1 polymer ?
#
loop_
_entity_poly.entity_id
_entity_poly.type
_entity_poly.pdbx_seq_one_letter_code
_entity_poly.pdbx_strand_id
1 'polypeptide(L)'
;MHRGCASILAACFAVATAASRATHAQQSVIIPTVADSPTAAELLLRADEQALTNPGESARLAAELLRDLADKLVQTKQPGVYQGVADQVAALLASQPAVLERYRNEVSAQAREWLAEDRLIEVATRFAATDSGLEAMLRLAGRALQDARADEATAWLRRASMHPSAALDPAPRHALEALAAWTAGDRTAWIASVADLAAVPGVAPSLVEAIRA
;
A
#
# COMPACT_ATOMS: atom_id res chain seq x y z
N MET A 1 66.41 28.58 -19.53
CA MET A 1 65.11 28.88 -20.18
C MET A 1 64.03 28.64 -19.12
N HIS A 2 63.23 29.69 -18.83
CA HIS A 2 62.03 29.76 -17.96
C HIS A 2 62.08 29.02 -16.61
N ARG A 3 62.29 29.64 -15.43
CA ARG A 3 61.59 30.77 -14.77
C ARG A 3 60.06 30.69 -14.80
N GLY A 4 59.51 30.38 -13.63
CA GLY A 4 58.15 30.71 -13.13
C GLY A 4 58.04 30.14 -11.72
N CYS A 5 58.25 30.92 -10.65
CA CYS A 5 57.24 31.77 -9.98
C CYS A 5 56.05 30.91 -9.51
N ALA A 6 55.63 30.86 -8.25
CA ALA A 6 55.67 31.81 -7.15
C ALA A 6 55.31 30.96 -5.90
N SER A 7 56.02 31.06 -4.78
CA SER A 7 55.73 32.01 -3.69
C SER A 7 54.36 31.74 -3.02
N ILE A 8 54.17 31.71 -1.70
CA ILE A 8 54.93 32.17 -0.54
C ILE A 8 54.00 31.94 0.70
N LEU A 9 54.57 32.03 1.91
CA LEU A 9 53.92 32.29 3.24
C LEU A 9 53.11 31.14 3.88
N ALA A 10 53.64 30.49 4.93
CA ALA A 10 53.80 31.00 6.30
C ALA A 10 52.44 31.24 6.98
N ALA A 11 52.12 30.40 7.96
CA ALA A 11 52.24 30.73 9.37
C ALA A 11 51.20 31.76 9.83
N CYS A 12 50.28 31.32 10.69
CA CYS A 12 50.02 31.99 11.96
C CYS A 12 49.10 31.13 12.82
N PHE A 13 49.71 30.53 13.84
CA PHE A 13 49.05 30.11 15.07
C PHE A 13 48.47 31.37 15.73
N ALA A 14 47.14 31.46 15.86
CA ALA A 14 46.51 32.37 16.79
C ALA A 14 45.31 31.65 17.42
N VAL A 15 45.53 31.20 18.65
CA VAL A 15 44.49 30.72 19.55
C VAL A 15 43.57 31.92 19.84
N ALA A 16 42.35 31.85 19.32
CA ALA A 16 41.26 32.74 19.71
C ALA A 16 40.21 31.89 20.43
N THR A 17 40.22 31.99 21.76
CA THR A 17 39.17 31.52 22.66
C THR A 17 37.89 32.32 22.40
N ALA A 18 37.10 31.89 21.42
CA ALA A 18 35.78 32.45 21.18
C ALA A 18 34.74 31.67 21.99
N ALA A 19 34.10 32.41 22.89
CA ALA A 19 33.02 32.00 23.77
C ALA A 19 32.00 31.06 23.10
N SER A 20 31.74 29.92 23.76
CA SER A 20 30.67 28.99 23.46
C SER A 20 29.32 29.72 23.55
N ARG A 21 28.84 30.27 22.44
CA ARG A 21 27.40 30.55 22.32
C ARG A 21 26.72 29.19 22.27
N ALA A 22 26.10 28.80 23.37
CA ALA A 22 25.13 27.72 23.41
C ALA A 22 24.06 28.06 22.38
N THR A 23 24.19 27.46 21.20
CA THR A 23 23.16 27.52 20.17
C THR A 23 22.11 26.55 20.67
N HIS A 24 21.08 27.07 21.33
CA HIS A 24 19.87 26.30 21.56
C HIS A 24 19.31 25.98 20.18
N ALA A 25 19.65 24.79 19.66
CA ALA A 25 18.88 24.19 18.59
C ALA A 25 17.47 24.05 19.14
N GLN A 26 16.58 24.97 18.76
CA GLN A 26 15.15 24.79 18.94
C GLN A 26 14.81 23.51 18.19
N GLN A 27 14.65 22.42 18.94
CA GLN A 27 13.94 21.25 18.48
C GLN A 27 12.54 21.75 18.14
N SER A 28 12.31 22.08 16.87
CA SER A 28 10.96 22.24 16.35
C SER A 28 10.29 20.90 16.59
N VAL A 29 9.45 20.83 17.62
CA VAL A 29 8.52 19.73 17.80
C VAL A 29 7.60 19.78 16.59
N ILE A 30 7.95 19.04 15.54
CA ILE A 30 7.05 18.81 14.41
C ILE A 30 5.97 17.91 15.00
N ILE A 31 4.85 18.51 15.42
CA ILE A 31 3.65 17.75 15.74
C ILE A 31 3.11 17.29 14.39
N PRO A 32 3.14 15.98 14.06
CA PRO A 32 2.57 15.51 12.81
C PRO A 32 1.07 15.85 12.81
N THR A 33 0.65 16.74 11.91
CA THR A 33 -0.78 17.01 11.71
C THR A 33 -1.39 15.79 11.02
N VAL A 34 -2.29 15.10 11.71
CA VAL A 34 -3.09 14.02 11.13
C VAL A 34 -4.05 14.68 10.15
N ALA A 35 -4.06 14.25 8.89
CA ALA A 35 -5.05 14.68 7.90
C ALA A 35 -6.39 13.97 8.18
N ASP A 36 -7.02 14.33 9.30
CA ASP A 36 -8.33 13.81 9.67
C ASP A 36 -9.44 14.52 8.88
N SER A 37 -10.55 13.80 8.69
CA SER A 37 -11.74 14.34 8.03
C SER A 37 -12.98 14.00 8.85
N PRO A 38 -13.56 14.97 9.57
CA PRO A 38 -14.84 14.77 10.25
C PRO A 38 -15.93 14.30 9.29
N THR A 39 -15.92 14.81 8.06
CA THR A 39 -16.83 14.39 6.99
C THR A 39 -16.67 12.90 6.66
N ALA A 40 -15.43 12.41 6.55
CA ALA A 40 -15.19 10.99 6.30
C ALA A 40 -15.70 10.11 7.45
N ALA A 41 -15.55 10.56 8.70
CA ALA A 41 -16.05 9.84 9.86
C ALA A 41 -17.58 9.74 9.87
N GLU A 42 -18.29 10.84 9.56
CA GLU A 42 -19.75 10.83 9.46
C GLU A 42 -20.26 9.93 8.34
N LEU A 43 -19.63 9.98 7.16
CA LEU A 43 -20.01 9.14 6.01
C LEU A 43 -19.76 7.65 6.30
N LEU A 44 -18.64 7.31 6.95
CA LEU A 44 -18.35 5.94 7.37
C LEU A 44 -19.39 5.42 8.37
N LEU A 45 -19.75 6.22 9.37
CA LEU A 45 -20.78 5.85 10.34
C LEU A 45 -22.12 5.58 9.63
N ARG A 46 -22.54 6.48 8.73
CA ARG A 46 -23.77 6.29 7.96
C ARG A 46 -23.70 5.04 7.10
N ALA A 47 -22.56 4.75 6.47
CA ALA A 47 -22.38 3.53 5.68
C ALA A 47 -22.53 2.27 6.55
N ASP A 48 -21.98 2.25 7.76
CA ASP A 48 -22.12 1.15 8.74
C ASP A 48 -23.58 0.98 9.17
N GLU A 49 -24.26 2.06 9.53
CA GLU A 49 -25.67 2.05 9.96
C GLU A 49 -26.63 1.56 8.86
N GLN A 50 -26.36 1.90 7.59
CA GLN A 50 -27.16 1.46 6.45
C GLN A 50 -26.83 0.04 5.97
N ALA A 51 -25.72 -0.55 6.40
CA ALA A 51 -25.21 -1.80 5.81
C ALA A 51 -26.21 -2.97 5.84
N LEU A 52 -26.98 -3.09 6.92
CA LEU A 52 -27.97 -4.18 7.09
C LEU A 52 -29.34 -3.85 6.51
N THR A 53 -29.77 -2.59 6.60
CA THR A 53 -31.14 -2.16 6.26
C THR A 53 -31.27 -1.63 4.84
N ASN A 54 -30.20 -1.02 4.31
CA ASN A 54 -30.11 -0.50 2.95
C ASN A 54 -28.69 -0.69 2.37
N PRO A 55 -28.34 -1.92 1.95
CA PRO A 55 -27.01 -2.22 1.43
C PRO A 55 -26.62 -1.40 0.19
N GLY A 56 -27.60 -0.95 -0.60
CA GLY A 56 -27.37 -0.12 -1.78
C GLY A 56 -26.84 1.27 -1.43
N GLU A 57 -27.45 1.93 -0.43
CA GLU A 57 -26.96 3.23 0.03
C GLU A 57 -25.62 3.12 0.75
N SER A 58 -25.41 2.06 1.53
CA SER A 58 -24.10 1.77 2.14
C SER A 58 -23.01 1.62 1.07
N ALA A 59 -23.30 0.92 -0.03
CA ALA A 59 -22.38 0.77 -1.15
C ALA A 59 -22.09 2.09 -1.87
N ARG A 60 -23.11 2.93 -2.11
CA ARG A 60 -22.94 4.26 -2.70
C ARG A 60 -22.04 5.15 -1.85
N LEU A 61 -22.25 5.16 -0.53
CA LEU A 61 -21.42 5.90 0.43
C LEU A 61 -19.98 5.37 0.48
N ALA A 62 -19.79 4.05 0.42
CA ALA A 62 -18.46 3.44 0.33
C ALA A 62 -17.71 3.87 -0.96
N ALA A 63 -18.41 3.92 -2.09
CA ALA A 63 -17.84 4.42 -3.35
C ALA A 63 -17.49 5.91 -3.28
N GLU A 64 -18.34 6.73 -2.67
CA GLU A 64 -18.09 8.16 -2.43
C GLU A 64 -16.86 8.38 -1.55
N LEU A 65 -16.77 7.66 -0.43
CA LEU A 65 -15.61 7.68 0.48
C LEU A 65 -14.31 7.32 -0.26
N LEU A 66 -14.31 6.27 -1.07
CA LEU A 66 -13.12 5.85 -1.82
C LEU A 66 -12.76 6.79 -2.97
N ARG A 67 -13.75 7.44 -3.58
CA ARG A 67 -13.50 8.39 -4.67
C ARG A 67 -12.86 9.69 -4.17
N ASP A 68 -13.40 10.22 -3.07
CA ASP A 68 -13.14 11.60 -2.66
C ASP A 68 -12.23 11.70 -1.43
N LEU A 69 -12.17 10.64 -0.61
CA LEU A 69 -11.56 10.69 0.74
C LEU A 69 -10.65 9.48 1.05
N ALA A 70 -10.27 8.67 0.06
CA ALA A 70 -9.49 7.43 0.28
C ALA A 70 -8.14 7.64 1.00
N ASP A 71 -7.51 8.81 0.83
CA ASP A 71 -6.22 9.17 1.41
C ASP A 71 -6.32 9.71 2.84
N LYS A 72 -7.55 9.92 3.35
CA LYS A 72 -7.78 10.51 4.68
C LYS A 72 -7.70 9.46 5.77
N LEU A 73 -7.36 9.93 6.97
CA LEU A 73 -7.38 9.14 8.18
C LEU A 73 -8.65 9.46 8.97
N VAL A 74 -9.23 8.44 9.58
CA VAL A 74 -10.38 8.57 10.48
C VAL A 74 -10.15 7.73 11.72
N GLN A 75 -10.69 8.19 12.84
CA GLN A 75 -10.60 7.45 14.09
C GLN A 75 -11.39 6.15 13.98
N THR A 76 -10.85 5.06 14.52
CA THR A 76 -11.55 3.78 14.61
C THR A 76 -12.53 3.79 15.78
N LYS A 77 -13.24 2.67 16.01
CA LYS A 77 -14.06 2.48 17.22
C LYS A 77 -13.24 2.54 18.52
N GLN A 78 -11.92 2.36 18.44
CA GLN A 78 -11.00 2.54 19.57
C GLN A 78 -10.50 4.00 19.64
N PRO A 79 -10.78 4.73 20.74
CA PRO A 79 -10.32 6.11 20.89
C PRO A 79 -8.80 6.23 20.78
N GLY A 80 -8.33 7.25 20.05
CA GLY A 80 -6.90 7.51 19.83
C GLY A 80 -6.25 6.65 18.74
N VAL A 81 -6.97 5.69 18.16
CA VAL A 81 -6.47 4.86 17.04
C VAL A 81 -7.05 5.36 15.73
N TYR A 82 -6.19 5.72 14.78
CA TYR A 82 -6.58 6.22 13.46
C TYR A 82 -6.22 5.19 12.38
N GLN A 83 -7.09 5.07 11.38
CA GLN A 83 -6.90 4.19 10.24
C GLN A 83 -7.35 4.89 8.95
N GLY A 84 -6.78 4.53 7.82
CA GLY A 84 -7.18 5.05 6.51
C GLY A 84 -8.63 4.74 6.18
N VAL A 85 -9.32 5.70 5.56
CA VAL A 85 -10.68 5.53 5.05
C VAL A 85 -10.76 4.29 4.16
N ALA A 86 -9.79 4.11 3.25
CA ALA A 86 -9.78 2.97 2.35
C ALA A 86 -9.75 1.61 3.07
N ASP A 87 -9.05 1.52 4.20
CA ASP A 87 -8.96 0.26 4.97
C ASP A 87 -10.24 0.02 5.78
N GLN A 88 -10.85 1.07 6.34
CA GLN A 88 -12.12 0.94 7.05
C GLN A 88 -13.27 0.57 6.09
N VAL A 89 -13.30 1.16 4.88
CA VAL A 89 -14.25 0.76 3.84
C VAL A 89 -14.00 -0.67 3.40
N ALA A 90 -12.74 -1.09 3.22
CA ALA A 90 -12.43 -2.48 2.88
C ALA A 90 -12.94 -3.47 3.95
N ALA A 91 -12.80 -3.14 5.24
CA ALA A 91 -13.33 -3.95 6.33
C ALA A 91 -14.87 -4.01 6.33
N LEU A 92 -15.55 -2.88 6.06
CA LEU A 92 -17.01 -2.85 5.90
C LEU A 92 -17.45 -3.77 4.75
N LEU A 93 -16.85 -3.63 3.57
CA LEU A 93 -17.19 -4.44 2.40
C LEU A 93 -16.89 -5.92 2.62
N ALA A 94 -15.79 -6.26 3.28
CA ALA A 94 -15.45 -7.65 3.60
C ALA A 94 -16.44 -8.28 4.60
N SER A 95 -16.97 -7.51 5.55
CA SER A 95 -17.90 -8.01 6.56
C SER A 95 -19.36 -8.08 6.09
N GLN A 96 -19.72 -7.37 5.01
CA GLN A 96 -21.09 -7.24 4.53
C GLN A 96 -21.24 -7.64 3.05
N PRO A 97 -21.45 -8.94 2.75
CA PRO A 97 -21.47 -9.45 1.37
C PRO A 97 -22.48 -8.76 0.45
N ALA A 98 -23.67 -8.40 0.98
CA ALA A 98 -24.69 -7.69 0.21
C ALA A 98 -24.25 -6.28 -0.19
N VAL A 99 -23.50 -5.58 0.67
CA VAL A 99 -22.93 -4.25 0.36
C VAL A 99 -21.83 -4.40 -0.69
N LEU A 100 -20.94 -5.40 -0.53
CA LEU A 100 -19.88 -5.69 -1.49
C LEU A 100 -20.41 -5.97 -2.89
N GLU A 101 -21.47 -6.77 -3.01
CA GLU A 101 -22.11 -7.06 -4.30
C GLU A 101 -22.62 -5.78 -4.97
N ARG A 102 -23.35 -4.94 -4.23
CA ARG A 102 -23.88 -3.67 -4.74
C ARG A 102 -22.78 -2.71 -5.14
N TYR A 103 -21.75 -2.59 -4.30
CA TYR A 103 -20.57 -1.78 -4.58
C TYR A 103 -19.89 -2.22 -5.88
N ARG A 104 -19.64 -3.52 -6.05
CA ARG A 104 -19.03 -4.08 -7.27
C ARG A 104 -19.87 -3.79 -8.51
N ASN A 105 -21.19 -3.92 -8.42
CA ASN A 105 -22.08 -3.62 -9.54
C ASN A 105 -22.00 -2.14 -9.97
N GLU A 106 -21.78 -1.23 -9.03
CA GLU A 106 -21.66 0.21 -9.29
C GLU A 106 -20.31 0.58 -9.93
N VAL A 107 -19.19 0.10 -9.36
CA VAL A 107 -17.88 0.66 -9.70
C VAL A 107 -17.03 -0.18 -10.67
N SER A 108 -17.38 -1.46 -10.91
CA SER A 108 -16.50 -2.38 -11.66
C SER A 108 -16.28 -1.96 -13.12
N ALA A 109 -17.24 -1.30 -13.76
CA ALA A 109 -17.06 -0.81 -15.13
C ALA A 109 -15.95 0.25 -15.18
N GLN A 110 -15.99 1.23 -14.27
CA GLN A 110 -14.98 2.27 -14.17
C GLN A 110 -13.61 1.71 -13.77
N ALA A 111 -13.59 0.74 -12.85
CA ALA A 111 -12.36 0.09 -12.40
C ALA A 111 -11.63 -0.61 -13.56
N ARG A 112 -12.38 -1.29 -14.44
CA ARG A 112 -11.82 -1.93 -15.64
C ARG A 112 -11.25 -0.92 -16.64
N GLU A 113 -11.94 0.20 -16.85
CA GLU A 113 -11.47 1.28 -17.71
C GLU A 113 -10.15 1.86 -17.21
N TRP A 114 -10.07 2.22 -15.92
CA TRP A 114 -8.84 2.77 -15.34
C TRP A 114 -7.69 1.75 -15.29
N LEU A 115 -8.01 0.47 -15.12
CA LEU A 115 -7.01 -0.60 -15.20
C LEU A 115 -6.43 -0.70 -16.62
N ALA A 116 -7.27 -0.56 -17.65
CA ALA A 116 -6.84 -0.55 -19.05
C ALA A 116 -5.97 0.69 -19.38
N GLU A 117 -6.19 1.80 -18.67
CA GLU A 117 -5.36 3.02 -18.73
C GLU A 117 -4.05 2.93 -17.90
N ASP A 118 -3.76 1.77 -17.30
CA ASP A 118 -2.59 1.53 -16.45
C ASP A 118 -2.51 2.40 -15.17
N ARG A 119 -3.66 2.88 -14.68
CA ARG A 119 -3.77 3.70 -13.46
C ARG A 119 -3.76 2.84 -12.21
N LEU A 120 -2.72 2.02 -12.07
CA LEU A 120 -2.70 0.92 -11.12
C LEU A 120 -2.86 1.37 -9.66
N ILE A 121 -2.21 2.46 -9.25
CA ILE A 121 -2.28 2.96 -7.87
C ILE A 121 -3.70 3.39 -7.54
N GLU A 122 -4.35 4.16 -8.43
CA GLU A 122 -5.72 4.61 -8.22
C GLU A 122 -6.70 3.44 -8.23
N VAL A 123 -6.50 2.43 -9.06
CA VAL A 123 -7.36 1.24 -9.10
C VAL A 123 -7.19 0.41 -7.83
N ALA A 124 -5.96 0.16 -7.39
CA ALA A 124 -5.65 -0.61 -6.19
C ALA A 124 -6.10 0.08 -4.89
N THR A 125 -6.21 1.42 -4.90
CA THR A 125 -6.66 2.20 -3.75
C THR A 125 -8.17 2.41 -3.74
N ARG A 126 -8.75 2.90 -4.84
CA ARG A 126 -10.16 3.31 -4.91
C ARG A 126 -11.11 2.20 -5.31
N PHE A 127 -10.63 1.19 -6.03
CA PHE A 127 -11.44 0.04 -6.45
C PHE A 127 -10.93 -1.26 -5.84
N ALA A 128 -10.30 -1.16 -4.65
CA ALA A 128 -9.58 -2.24 -3.99
C ALA A 128 -10.37 -3.54 -3.87
N ALA A 129 -11.70 -3.47 -3.67
CA ALA A 129 -12.57 -4.64 -3.49
C ALA A 129 -13.14 -5.24 -4.79
N THR A 130 -12.74 -4.72 -5.96
CA THR A 130 -13.11 -5.25 -7.28
C THR A 130 -12.02 -6.18 -7.82
N ASP A 131 -12.35 -7.03 -8.79
CA ASP A 131 -11.35 -7.90 -9.42
C ASP A 131 -10.24 -7.08 -10.12
N SER A 132 -10.59 -5.93 -10.71
CA SER A 132 -9.59 -4.99 -11.26
C SER A 132 -8.69 -4.39 -10.18
N GLY A 133 -9.23 -4.18 -8.96
CA GLY A 133 -8.46 -3.78 -7.79
C GLY A 133 -7.42 -4.82 -7.39
N LEU A 134 -7.84 -6.08 -7.29
CA LEU A 134 -6.92 -7.20 -7.01
C LEU A 134 -5.84 -7.31 -8.08
N GLU A 135 -6.23 -7.26 -9.36
CA GLU A 135 -5.28 -7.33 -10.47
C GLU A 135 -4.28 -6.17 -10.42
N ALA A 136 -4.73 -4.95 -10.13
CA ALA A 136 -3.84 -3.80 -9.96
C ALA A 136 -2.84 -4.01 -8.82
N MET A 137 -3.27 -4.55 -7.67
CA MET A 137 -2.35 -4.87 -6.55
C MET A 137 -1.29 -5.89 -6.95
N LEU A 138 -1.67 -6.95 -7.67
CA LEU A 138 -0.73 -7.97 -8.13
C LEU A 138 0.25 -7.41 -9.18
N ARG A 139 -0.22 -6.58 -10.10
CA ARG A 139 0.64 -5.88 -11.08
C ARG A 139 1.61 -4.92 -10.40
N LEU A 140 1.16 -4.17 -9.39
CA LEU A 140 2.03 -3.29 -8.58
C LEU A 140 3.08 -4.07 -7.82
N ALA A 141 2.71 -5.20 -7.21
CA ALA A 141 3.68 -6.09 -6.58
C ALA A 141 4.72 -6.61 -7.58
N GLY A 142 4.29 -7.04 -8.77
CA GLY A 142 5.19 -7.45 -9.85
C GLY A 142 6.17 -6.34 -10.28
N ARG A 143 5.70 -5.10 -10.46
CA ARG A 143 6.55 -3.93 -10.77
C ARG A 143 7.54 -3.65 -9.65
N ALA A 144 7.10 -3.67 -8.40
CA ALA A 144 7.98 -3.46 -7.26
C ALA A 144 9.09 -4.52 -7.20
N LEU A 145 8.81 -5.79 -7.51
CA LEU A 145 9.84 -6.83 -7.59
C LEU A 145 10.83 -6.61 -8.74
N GLN A 146 10.35 -6.19 -9.92
CA GLN A 146 11.20 -5.85 -11.05
C GLN A 146 12.17 -4.70 -10.71
N ASP A 147 11.73 -3.76 -9.88
CA ASP A 147 12.52 -2.62 -9.42
C ASP A 147 13.34 -2.91 -8.14
N ALA A 148 13.44 -4.18 -7.70
CA ALA A 148 14.10 -4.60 -6.46
C ALA A 148 13.56 -3.92 -5.18
N ARG A 149 12.28 -3.52 -5.17
CA ARG A 149 11.55 -2.96 -4.03
C ARG A 149 10.72 -4.02 -3.32
N ALA A 150 11.40 -5.00 -2.70
CA ALA A 150 10.74 -6.16 -2.07
C ALA A 150 9.72 -5.76 -0.98
N ASP A 151 10.04 -4.76 -0.15
CA ASP A 151 9.13 -4.30 0.91
C ASP A 151 7.79 -3.77 0.38
N GLU A 152 7.84 -3.04 -0.73
CA GLU A 152 6.63 -2.52 -1.39
C GLU A 152 5.84 -3.65 -2.05
N ALA A 153 6.53 -4.60 -2.69
CA ALA A 153 5.88 -5.79 -3.21
C ALA A 153 5.14 -6.56 -2.12
N THR A 154 5.79 -6.79 -0.98
CA THR A 154 5.17 -7.44 0.19
C THR A 154 3.99 -6.64 0.72
N ALA A 155 4.05 -5.31 0.73
CA ALA A 155 2.92 -4.49 1.15
C ALA A 155 1.71 -4.66 0.23
N TRP A 156 1.90 -4.68 -1.10
CA TRP A 156 0.83 -4.93 -2.07
C TRP A 156 0.29 -6.36 -1.97
N LEU A 157 1.15 -7.36 -1.82
CA LEU A 157 0.74 -8.77 -1.68
C LEU A 157 -0.07 -9.02 -0.41
N ARG A 158 0.31 -8.39 0.71
CA ARG A 158 -0.48 -8.40 1.94
C ARG A 158 -1.83 -7.72 1.77
N ARG A 159 -1.94 -6.65 0.98
CA ARG A 159 -3.24 -6.04 0.66
C ARG A 159 -4.07 -6.98 -0.21
N ALA A 160 -3.46 -7.61 -1.21
CA ALA A 160 -4.10 -8.58 -2.09
C ALA A 160 -4.58 -9.82 -1.33
N SER A 161 -3.87 -10.31 -0.32
CA SER A 161 -4.30 -11.46 0.48
C SER A 161 -5.56 -11.21 1.30
N MET A 162 -5.86 -9.94 1.62
CA MET A 162 -7.09 -9.53 2.30
C MET A 162 -8.26 -9.30 1.34
N HIS A 163 -8.03 -9.41 0.02
CA HIS A 163 -9.08 -9.17 -0.97
C HIS A 163 -10.19 -10.23 -0.88
N PRO A 164 -11.49 -9.87 -1.00
CA PRO A 164 -12.58 -10.84 -0.91
C PRO A 164 -12.53 -11.97 -1.96
N SER A 165 -11.89 -11.72 -3.11
CA SER A 165 -11.69 -12.71 -4.18
C SER A 165 -10.33 -13.43 -4.12
N ALA A 166 -9.47 -13.15 -3.13
CA ALA A 166 -8.08 -13.65 -3.09
C ALA A 166 -7.97 -15.19 -3.08
N ALA A 167 -8.98 -15.87 -2.53
CA ALA A 167 -9.01 -17.32 -2.46
C ALA A 167 -9.48 -18.00 -3.76
N LEU A 168 -10.07 -17.25 -4.70
CA LEU A 168 -10.62 -17.81 -5.94
C LEU A 168 -9.51 -18.20 -6.94
N ASP A 169 -8.46 -17.40 -7.01
CA ASP A 169 -7.26 -17.68 -7.80
C ASP A 169 -6.00 -17.24 -7.03
N PRO A 170 -5.48 -18.09 -6.14
CA PRO A 170 -4.37 -17.73 -5.28
C PRO A 170 -3.00 -17.88 -5.96
N ALA A 171 -2.92 -18.54 -7.14
CA ALA A 171 -1.65 -18.89 -7.78
C ALA A 171 -0.78 -17.67 -8.13
N PRO A 172 -1.31 -16.60 -8.78
CA PRO A 172 -0.51 -15.41 -9.08
C PRO A 172 0.09 -14.76 -7.84
N ARG A 173 -0.68 -14.71 -6.74
CA ARG A 173 -0.21 -14.16 -5.47
C ARG A 173 0.91 -15.02 -4.88
N HIS A 174 0.72 -16.33 -4.78
CA HIS A 174 1.73 -17.23 -4.21
C HIS A 174 3.04 -17.23 -5.02
N ALA A 175 2.96 -17.12 -6.34
CA ALA A 175 4.14 -16.96 -7.18
C ALA A 175 4.92 -15.67 -6.87
N LEU A 176 4.21 -14.54 -6.73
CA LEU A 176 4.83 -13.27 -6.38
C LEU A 176 5.36 -13.25 -4.93
N GLU A 177 4.68 -13.91 -3.98
CA GLU A 177 5.15 -14.07 -2.61
C GLU A 177 6.45 -14.89 -2.55
N ALA A 178 6.55 -15.97 -3.33
CA ALA A 178 7.77 -16.76 -3.44
C ALA A 178 8.92 -15.90 -4.00
N LEU A 179 8.67 -15.14 -5.07
CA LEU A 179 9.68 -14.24 -5.64
C LEU A 179 10.10 -13.14 -4.65
N ALA A 180 9.14 -12.53 -3.93
CA ALA A 180 9.44 -11.54 -2.91
C ALA A 180 10.33 -12.12 -1.80
N ALA A 181 9.97 -13.29 -1.27
CA ALA A 181 10.74 -13.99 -0.25
C ALA A 181 12.15 -14.35 -0.72
N TRP A 182 12.29 -14.80 -1.97
CA TRP A 182 13.59 -15.06 -2.58
C TRP A 182 14.46 -13.79 -2.65
N THR A 183 13.90 -12.68 -3.15
CA THR A 183 14.62 -11.40 -3.24
C THR A 183 15.02 -10.83 -1.88
N ALA A 184 14.23 -11.09 -0.84
CA ALA A 184 14.51 -10.70 0.53
C ALA A 184 15.50 -11.64 1.25
N GLY A 185 15.85 -12.79 0.66
CA GLY A 185 16.66 -13.83 1.29
C GLY A 185 15.95 -14.62 2.39
N ASP A 186 14.62 -14.52 2.49
CA ASP A 186 13.82 -15.27 3.46
C ASP A 186 13.51 -16.68 2.91
N ARG A 187 14.43 -17.61 3.18
CA ARG A 187 14.31 -18.99 2.73
C ARG A 187 13.08 -19.70 3.30
N THR A 188 12.65 -19.35 4.51
CA THR A 188 11.49 -20.00 5.16
C THR A 188 10.21 -19.58 4.46
N ALA A 189 10.02 -18.28 4.24
CA ALA A 189 8.88 -17.76 3.50
C ALA A 189 8.88 -18.27 2.06
N TRP A 190 10.05 -18.34 1.40
CA TRP A 190 10.15 -18.87 0.04
C TRP A 190 9.70 -20.33 -0.06
N ILE A 191 10.16 -21.21 0.83
CA ILE A 191 9.74 -22.63 0.85
C ILE A 191 8.23 -22.73 1.06
N ALA A 192 7.67 -21.94 1.99
CA ALA A 192 6.23 -21.94 2.26
C ALA A 192 5.43 -21.50 1.04
N SER A 193 5.75 -20.36 0.42
CA SER A 193 5.04 -19.85 -0.75
C SER A 193 5.15 -20.77 -1.98
N VAL A 194 6.30 -21.40 -2.19
CA VAL A 194 6.47 -22.40 -3.25
C VAL A 194 5.64 -23.66 -3.00
N ALA A 195 5.53 -24.10 -1.74
CA ALA A 195 4.67 -25.23 -1.37
C ALA A 195 3.19 -24.89 -1.56
N ASP A 196 2.77 -23.69 -1.14
CA ASP A 196 1.40 -23.19 -1.33
C ASP A 196 1.05 -23.09 -2.81
N LEU A 197 1.95 -22.53 -3.64
CA LEU A 197 1.76 -22.47 -5.09
C LEU A 197 1.61 -23.86 -5.73
N ALA A 198 2.45 -24.82 -5.32
CA ALA A 198 2.40 -26.18 -5.83
C ALA A 198 1.12 -26.93 -5.41
N ALA A 199 0.46 -26.50 -4.33
CA ALA A 199 -0.80 -27.06 -3.87
C ALA A 199 -2.02 -26.50 -4.62
N VAL A 200 -1.87 -25.41 -5.39
CA VAL A 200 -2.99 -24.82 -6.15
C VAL A 200 -3.36 -25.72 -7.35
N PRO A 201 -4.63 -26.18 -7.45
CA PRO A 201 -5.07 -27.01 -8.57
C PRO A 201 -4.85 -26.33 -9.92
N GLY A 202 -4.29 -27.07 -10.89
CA GLY A 202 -4.08 -26.58 -12.25
C GLY A 202 -2.78 -25.79 -12.48
N VAL A 203 -1.99 -25.53 -11.44
CA VAL A 203 -0.65 -24.93 -11.61
C VAL A 203 0.30 -25.94 -12.27
N ALA A 204 0.96 -25.50 -13.34
CA ALA A 204 1.92 -26.33 -14.06
C ALA A 204 3.19 -26.59 -13.20
N PRO A 205 3.68 -27.83 -13.11
CA PRO A 205 4.93 -28.14 -12.41
C PRO A 205 6.13 -27.32 -12.90
N SER A 206 6.16 -26.99 -14.19
CA SER A 206 7.21 -26.16 -14.81
C SER A 206 7.29 -24.74 -14.23
N LEU A 207 6.16 -24.15 -13.81
CA LEU A 207 6.16 -22.84 -13.15
C LEU A 207 6.79 -22.92 -11.76
N VAL A 208 6.45 -23.97 -11.01
CA VAL A 208 7.02 -24.24 -9.68
C VAL A 208 8.53 -24.49 -9.78
N GLU A 209 8.96 -25.24 -10.80
CA GLU A 209 10.37 -25.48 -11.10
C GLU A 209 11.09 -24.19 -11.49
N ALA A 210 10.48 -23.33 -12.31
CA ALA A 210 11.07 -22.05 -12.69
C ALA A 210 11.30 -21.11 -11.50
N ILE A 211 10.43 -21.13 -10.48
CA ILE A 211 10.61 -20.34 -9.24
C ILE A 211 11.66 -20.97 -8.31
N ARG A 212 11.93 -22.28 -8.46
CA ARG A 212 12.94 -23.00 -7.68
C ARG A 212 14.36 -22.86 -8.23
N ALA A 213 14.49 -22.59 -9.53
CA ALA A 213 15.74 -22.48 -10.27
C ALA A 213 16.44 -21.14 -10.02
#